data_AF-A0A098VNK0-F1
#
_entry.id   AF-A0A098VNK0-F1
#
_cell.length_a   1.000
_cell.length_b   1.000
_cell.length_c   1.000
_cell.angle_alpha   90.00
_cell.angle_beta   90.00
_cell.angle_gamma   90.00
#
_symmetry.space_group_name_H-M   'P 1'
#
loop_
_entity.id
_entity.type
_entity.pdbx_description
1 polymer ?
#
loop_
_entity_poly.entity_id
_entity_poly.type
_entity_poly.pdbx_seq_one_letter_code
_entity_poly.pdbx_strand_id
1 'polypeptide(L)'
;MVNSTGASCVSRPLEEVYQKKTQLEHILLRPDTYIGSVEKTPQNLWILEDMSRVAFKCVNIIPGLYKIFDEILIRDPTMDTIKVDIDPGSSKIS
;
A
#
# COMPACT_ATOMS: atom_id res chain seq x y z
N MET A 1 17.71 -7.58 53.38
CA MET A 1 16.44 -8.17 52.88
C MET A 1 16.36 -7.88 51.40
N VAL A 2 16.58 -8.90 50.57
CA VAL A 2 16.46 -8.84 49.10
C VAL A 2 15.00 -9.10 48.75
N ASN A 3 14.35 -8.17 48.04
CA ASN A 3 13.01 -8.39 47.49
C ASN A 3 13.15 -8.69 46.00
N SER A 4 12.93 -9.95 45.64
CA SER A 4 12.83 -10.44 44.27
C SER A 4 11.44 -10.14 43.72
N THR A 5 11.31 -9.17 42.82
CA THR A 5 10.09 -9.00 42.01
C THR A 5 10.18 -9.92 40.79
N GLY A 6 9.45 -11.03 40.83
CA GLY A 6 9.28 -11.94 39.70
C GLY A 6 8.51 -11.26 38.57
N ALA A 7 9.11 -11.22 37.38
CA ALA A 7 8.42 -10.85 36.16
C ALA A 7 7.41 -11.97 35.81
N SER A 8 6.11 -11.65 35.82
CA SER A 8 5.10 -12.59 35.32
C SER A 8 5.21 -12.67 33.79
N CYS A 9 5.69 -13.80 33.28
CA CYS A 9 5.57 -14.12 31.88
C CYS A 9 4.08 -14.34 31.56
N VAL A 10 3.44 -13.36 30.92
CA VAL A 10 2.09 -13.53 30.36
C VAL A 10 2.22 -14.50 29.20
N SER A 11 1.96 -15.79 29.43
CA SER A 11 1.82 -16.78 28.37
C SER A 11 0.51 -16.48 27.64
N ARG A 12 0.59 -15.79 26.51
CA ARG A 12 -0.56 -15.64 25.61
C ARG A 12 -1.01 -17.04 25.18
N PRO A 13 -2.32 -17.34 25.20
CA PRO A 13 -2.85 -18.63 24.80
C PRO A 13 -2.40 -18.98 23.38
N LEU A 14 -2.17 -20.27 23.12
CA LEU A 14 -1.58 -20.76 21.87
C LEU A 14 -2.44 -20.36 20.65
N GLU A 15 -3.75 -20.27 20.80
CA GLU A 15 -4.66 -19.82 19.73
C GLU A 15 -4.53 -18.32 19.40
N GLU A 16 -4.04 -17.48 20.32
CA GLU A 16 -3.72 -16.07 20.03
C GLU A 16 -2.39 -15.93 19.29
N VAL A 17 -1.45 -16.86 19.52
CA VAL A 17 -0.13 -16.85 18.88
C VAL A 17 -0.22 -17.39 17.44
N TYR A 18 -1.09 -18.38 17.19
CA TYR A 18 -1.22 -19.05 15.89
C TYR A 18 -2.64 -18.94 15.34
N GLN A 19 -2.88 -17.88 14.56
CA GLN A 19 -4.15 -17.70 13.84
C GLN A 19 -3.99 -18.02 12.35
N LYS A 20 -4.83 -18.91 11.82
CA LYS A 20 -4.97 -19.11 10.38
C LYS A 20 -5.81 -17.99 9.80
N LYS A 21 -5.20 -17.11 9.00
CA LYS A 21 -5.89 -16.03 8.29
C LYS A 21 -6.30 -16.47 6.89
N THR A 22 -7.45 -15.99 6.44
CA THR A 22 -7.89 -16.13 5.05
C THR A 22 -7.07 -15.21 4.13
N GLN A 23 -7.12 -15.45 2.82
CA GLN A 23 -6.32 -14.69 1.85
C GLN A 23 -6.68 -13.20 1.82
N LEU A 24 -7.96 -12.86 1.96
CA LEU A 24 -8.41 -11.47 2.06
C LEU A 24 -7.94 -10.79 3.35
N GLU A 25 -8.02 -11.49 4.48
CA GLU A 25 -7.53 -10.96 5.75
C GLU A 25 -6.01 -10.74 5.72
N HIS A 26 -5.25 -11.62 5.08
CA HIS A 26 -3.80 -11.45 4.94
C HIS A 26 -3.43 -10.22 4.08
N ILE A 27 -4.19 -9.94 3.02
CA ILE A 27 -4.02 -8.74 2.19
C ILE A 27 -4.31 -7.48 3.01
N LEU A 28 -5.38 -7.46 3.80
CA LEU A 28 -5.73 -6.31 4.65
C LEU A 28 -4.78 -6.12 5.85
N LEU A 29 -4.22 -7.20 6.39
CA LEU A 29 -3.29 -7.17 7.53
C LEU A 29 -1.87 -6.75 7.11
N ARG A 30 -1.47 -6.99 5.86
CA ARG A 30 -0.14 -6.64 5.34
C ARG A 30 -0.23 -6.05 3.93
N PRO A 31 -0.92 -4.90 3.77
CA PRO A 31 -1.05 -4.27 2.47
C PRO A 31 0.33 -3.94 1.88
N ASP A 32 1.32 -3.63 2.72
CA ASP A 32 2.67 -3.26 2.30
C ASP A 32 3.39 -4.34 1.46
N THR A 33 3.05 -5.63 1.64
CA THR A 33 3.63 -6.72 0.85
C THR A 33 2.93 -6.90 -0.52
N TYR A 34 1.72 -6.35 -0.68
CA TYR A 34 0.91 -6.52 -1.90
C TYR A 34 0.87 -5.26 -2.76
N ILE A 35 0.66 -4.09 -2.16
CA ILE A 35 0.53 -2.81 -2.86
C ILE A 35 1.71 -1.86 -2.58
N GLY A 36 2.56 -2.17 -1.61
CA GLY A 36 3.59 -1.26 -1.10
C GLY A 36 3.04 -0.31 -0.04
N SER A 37 3.89 0.64 0.40
CA SER A 37 3.53 1.53 1.51
C SER A 37 2.26 2.34 1.22
N VAL A 38 1.39 2.40 2.23
CA VAL A 38 0.22 3.29 2.26
C VAL A 38 0.55 4.70 2.76
N GLU A 39 1.81 4.95 3.14
CA GLU A 39 2.29 6.26 3.56
C GLU A 39 2.92 7.04 2.39
N LYS A 40 2.89 8.37 2.48
CA LYS A 40 3.56 9.24 1.51
C LYS A 40 5.07 9.05 1.63
N THR A 41 5.67 8.52 0.58
CA THR A 41 7.10 8.22 0.52
C THR A 41 7.74 9.00 -0.64
N PRO A 42 8.88 9.69 -0.41
CA PRO A 42 9.61 10.34 -1.48
C PRO A 42 10.23 9.29 -2.42
N GLN A 43 9.93 9.38 -3.70
CA GLN A 43 10.47 8.50 -4.75
C GLN A 43 10.91 9.32 -5.97
N ASN A 44 11.99 8.90 -6.61
CA ASN A 44 12.43 9.50 -7.87
C ASN A 44 11.68 8.85 -9.03
N LEU A 45 10.85 9.63 -9.72
CA LEU A 45 10.01 9.16 -10.81
C LEU A 45 10.17 10.06 -12.04
N TRP A 46 9.86 9.50 -13.21
CA TRP A 46 9.73 10.25 -14.45
C TRP A 46 8.35 10.88 -14.52
N ILE A 47 8.31 12.21 -14.64
CA ILE A 47 7.08 12.99 -14.64
C ILE A 47 6.97 13.69 -15.98
N LEU A 48 5.82 13.53 -16.62
CA LEU A 48 5.44 14.30 -17.79
C LEU A 48 5.03 15.71 -17.32
N GLU A 49 5.87 16.72 -17.57
CA GLU A 49 5.60 18.11 -17.18
C GLU A 49 4.68 18.80 -18.21
N ASP A 50 4.98 18.57 -19.48
CA ASP A 50 4.27 19.09 -20.64
C ASP A 50 3.99 17.93 -21.61
N MET A 51 3.14 18.13 -22.62
CA MET A 51 2.82 17.14 -23.66
C MET A 51 4.03 16.56 -24.41
N SER A 52 5.23 17.11 -24.24
CA SER A 52 6.47 16.68 -24.90
C SER A 52 7.69 16.55 -23.98
N ARG A 53 7.56 16.81 -22.67
CA ARG A 53 8.72 16.87 -21.76
C ARG A 53 8.56 15.95 -20.57
N VAL A 54 9.55 15.06 -20.40
CA VAL A 54 9.66 14.17 -19.24
C VAL A 54 10.86 14.59 -18.40
N ALA A 55 10.65 14.78 -17.10
CA ALA A 55 11.69 15.13 -16.13
C ALA A 55 11.80 14.07 -15.04
N PHE A 56 13.02 13.72 -14.65
CA PHE A 56 13.27 12.83 -13.51
C PHE A 56 13.34 13.64 -12.22
N LYS A 57 12.38 13.45 -11.31
CA LYS A 57 12.25 14.26 -10.09
C LYS A 57 11.90 13.41 -8.88
N CYS A 58 12.33 13.88 -7.72
CA CYS A 58 11.87 13.37 -6.44
C CYS A 58 10.48 13.91 -6.13
N VAL A 59 9.49 13.03 -6.01
CA VAL A 59 8.11 13.37 -5.65
C VAL A 59 7.62 12.52 -4.49
N ASN A 60 6.76 13.11 -3.68
CA ASN A 60 6.19 12.43 -2.53
C ASN A 60 4.84 11.83 -2.93
N ILE A 61 4.80 10.52 -3.14
CA ILE A 61 3.61 9.78 -3.60
C ILE A 61 3.25 8.67 -2.62
N ILE A 62 2.05 8.09 -2.76
CA ILE A 62 1.63 6.90 -2.03
C ILE A 62 1.83 5.69 -2.96
N PRO A 63 2.86 4.85 -2.75
CA PRO A 63 3.14 3.69 -3.62
C PRO A 63 1.95 2.73 -3.74
N GLY A 64 1.22 2.52 -2.64
CA GLY A 64 0.01 1.70 -2.61
C GLY A 64 -1.04 2.12 -3.63
N LEU A 65 -1.31 3.43 -3.73
CA LEU A 65 -2.29 3.96 -4.68
C LEU A 65 -1.81 3.79 -6.13
N TYR A 66 -0.52 4.04 -6.37
CA TYR A 66 0.08 3.87 -7.70
C TYR A 66 -0.02 2.41 -8.18
N LYS A 67 0.28 1.44 -7.30
CA LYS A 67 0.20 0.01 -7.64
C LYS A 67 -1.21 -0.48 -7.91
N ILE A 68 -2.22 0.00 -7.17
CA ILE A 68 -3.62 -0.36 -7.46
C ILE A 68 -4.00 0.06 -8.89
N PHE A 69 -3.56 1.25 -9.30
CA PHE A 69 -3.78 1.74 -10.66
C PHE A 69 -3.10 0.85 -11.72
N ASP A 70 -1.83 0.53 -11.51
CA ASP A 70 -1.03 -0.34 -12.39
C ASP A 70 -1.70 -1.71 -12.62
N GLU A 71 -2.21 -2.34 -11.56
CA GLU A 71 -2.91 -3.62 -11.66
C GLU A 71 -4.24 -3.52 -12.45
N ILE A 72 -4.93 -2.38 -12.38
CA ILE A 72 -6.14 -2.13 -13.19
C ILE A 72 -5.77 -1.94 -14.67
N LEU A 73 -4.72 -1.16 -14.96
CA LEU A 73 -4.25 -0.92 -16.34
C LEU A 73 -3.86 -2.20 -17.08
N ILE A 74 -3.25 -3.15 -16.37
CA ILE A 74 -2.72 -4.40 -16.96
C ILE A 74 -3.82 -5.47 -17.15
N ARG A 75 -4.98 -5.31 -16.51
CA ARG A 75 -5.98 -6.38 -16.38
C ARG A 75 -6.70 -6.77 -17.66
N ASP A 76 -6.83 -5.88 -18.64
CA ASP A 76 -7.64 -6.15 -19.83
C ASP A 76 -6.83 -6.05 -21.13
N PRO A 77 -6.43 -7.19 -21.74
CA PRO A 77 -5.68 -7.21 -22.99
C PRO A 77 -6.51 -6.79 -24.22
N THR A 78 -7.83 -6.62 -24.08
CA THR A 78 -8.74 -6.20 -25.15
C THR A 78 -9.23 -4.77 -25.04
N MET A 79 -8.93 -4.10 -23.92
CA MET A 79 -9.38 -2.76 -23.65
C MET A 79 -8.52 -1.74 -24.42
N ASP A 80 -9.18 -0.92 -25.22
CA ASP A 80 -8.58 0.03 -26.17
C ASP A 80 -8.46 1.45 -25.62
N THR A 81 -9.30 1.83 -24.65
CA THR A 81 -9.35 3.18 -24.07
C THR A 81 -9.57 3.13 -22.56
N ILE A 82 -8.71 3.83 -21.82
CA ILE A 82 -8.97 4.18 -20.41
C ILE A 82 -9.12 5.68 -20.31
N LYS A 83 -10.24 6.11 -19.72
CA LYS A 83 -10.41 7.47 -19.23
C LYS A 83 -10.19 7.44 -17.72
N VAL A 84 -9.32 8.31 -17.22
CA VAL A 84 -9.05 8.47 -15.79
C VAL A 84 -9.43 9.90 -15.42
N ASP A 85 -10.54 10.08 -14.72
CA ASP A 85 -10.95 11.35 -14.12
C ASP A 85 -10.56 11.32 -12.63
N ILE A 86 -9.56 12.13 -12.25
CA ILE A 86 -9.09 12.26 -10.86
C ILE A 86 -9.71 13.53 -10.25
N ASP A 87 -10.57 13.37 -9.25
CA ASP A 87 -11.08 14.49 -8.45
C ASP A 87 -10.47 14.48 -7.04
N PRO A 88 -9.50 15.37 -6.75
CA PRO A 88 -8.88 15.48 -5.43
C PRO A 88 -9.85 15.90 -4.32
N GLY A 89 -10.94 16.58 -4.65
CA GLY A 89 -11.90 17.11 -3.68
C GLY A 89 -12.86 16.06 -3.14
N SER A 90 -13.25 15.09 -3.98
CA SER A 90 -14.16 14.01 -3.60
C SER A 90 -13.46 12.68 -3.28
N SER A 91 -12.11 12.62 -3.42
CA SER A 91 -11.34 11.37 -3.31
C SER A 91 -11.88 10.27 -4.24
N LYS A 92 -12.40 10.66 -5.40
CA LYS A 92 -12.97 9.76 -6.41
C LYS A 92 -12.05 9.69 -7.63
N ILE A 93 -11.87 8.48 -8.13
CA ILE A 93 -11.22 8.21 -9.40
C ILE A 93 -12.19 7.36 -10.23
N SER A 94 -12.55 7.81 -11.43
CA SER A 94 -13.52 7.14 -12.32
C SER A 94 -13.08 7.09 -13.77
#